data_AF-A0A6P1BBR6-F1
#
_entry.id   AF-A0A6P1BBR6-F1
#
_cell.length_a   1.000
_cell.length_b   1.000
_cell.length_c   1.000
_cell.angle_alpha   90.00
_cell.angle_beta   90.00
_cell.angle_gamma   90.00
#
_symmetry.space_group_name_H-M   'P 1'
#
loop_
_entity.id
_entity.type
_entity.pdbx_description
1 polymer ?
#
loop_
_entity_poly.entity_id
_entity_poly.type
_entity_poly.pdbx_seq_one_letter_code
_entity_poly.pdbx_strand_id
1 'polypeptide(L)'
;MLCPLLLAPSGQQKTYSLKFPLNLVSTYRTLGGLHVGAAIFRRKAVSSPAATVACALGGPIPATAEPVSPRETQDCAGPIFSTTGPNAELYGAKDGYPLPDITEARRQGDPWEPRYRVGAFTHIDRIYPTRFIERAVTPWKFKCSRAEVYYNFQGSKFSPLDYMSRNPVTGLLIAKDDQIIFERYQYARTDQDRFVSQSMVKSITGLLIGIAISEGAIKSVDDIPETYVPGFMGTEYGRTPIRDLLHMSSGVDFGETRDGGRDLNRLWNGMGIAFPEWKMGTVKSIVQFNQRIAPSGTRFYYASVEADVLGMVLQSAVNKSASDYLREKVWEPIRRGSGCQLVD
;
A
#
# COMPACT_ATOMS: atom_id res chain seq x y z
N MET A 1 19.89 -13.53 -37.37
CA MET A 1 18.66 -13.33 -38.16
C MET A 1 18.10 -11.97 -37.81
N LEU A 2 18.27 -11.02 -38.73
CA LEU A 2 17.77 -9.65 -38.63
C LEU A 2 16.24 -9.65 -38.74
N CYS A 3 15.56 -8.98 -37.83
CA CYS A 3 14.13 -8.68 -37.94
C CYS A 3 13.99 -7.15 -38.14
N PRO A 4 13.27 -6.69 -39.17
CA PRO A 4 13.41 -5.33 -39.68
C PRO A 4 12.72 -4.29 -38.79
N LEU A 5 13.38 -3.15 -38.68
CA LEU A 5 12.86 -1.89 -38.17
C LEU A 5 11.65 -1.47 -39.05
N LEU A 6 10.44 -1.55 -38.52
CA LEU A 6 9.29 -0.83 -39.06
C LEU A 6 9.21 0.53 -38.34
N LEU A 7 9.78 1.55 -38.97
CA LEU A 7 9.54 2.95 -38.65
C LEU A 7 8.06 3.23 -38.91
N ALA A 8 7.26 3.35 -37.84
CA ALA A 8 5.95 3.99 -37.94
C ALA A 8 6.15 5.50 -38.12
N PRO A 9 5.42 6.17 -39.03
CA PRO A 9 5.51 7.62 -39.17
C PRO A 9 5.07 8.31 -37.88
N SER A 10 5.77 9.38 -37.49
CA SER A 10 5.37 10.26 -36.39
C SER A 10 4.00 10.88 -36.70
N GLY A 11 2.96 10.45 -35.98
CA GLY A 11 1.60 10.98 -36.15
C GLY A 11 0.46 10.00 -35.89
N GLN A 12 0.72 8.69 -35.74
CA GLN A 12 -0.36 7.73 -35.46
C GLN A 12 -0.66 7.57 -33.96
N GLN A 13 -1.94 7.73 -33.63
CA GLN A 13 -2.54 7.46 -32.33
C GLN A 13 -2.41 5.97 -32.00
N LYS A 14 -1.73 5.62 -30.91
CA LYS A 14 -1.57 4.23 -30.47
C LYS A 14 -2.69 3.83 -29.51
N THR A 15 -3.14 2.59 -29.61
CA THR A 15 -4.30 2.05 -28.87
C THR A 15 -3.81 0.91 -27.98
N TYR A 16 -3.97 1.03 -26.65
CA TYR A 16 -3.51 0.03 -25.68
C TYR A 16 -4.67 -0.51 -24.84
N SER A 17 -4.74 -1.84 -24.71
CA SER A 17 -5.68 -2.55 -23.83
C SER A 17 -4.92 -3.10 -22.62
N LEU A 18 -5.33 -2.72 -21.42
CA LEU A 18 -4.85 -3.35 -20.18
C LEU A 18 -5.61 -4.67 -19.95
N LYS A 19 -4.89 -5.74 -19.64
CA LYS A 19 -5.47 -7.02 -19.19
C LYS A 19 -5.15 -7.18 -17.70
N PHE A 20 -6.16 -7.06 -16.85
CA PHE A 20 -6.03 -7.42 -15.44
C PHE A 20 -6.46 -8.88 -15.25
N PRO A 21 -5.65 -9.74 -14.61
CA PRO A 21 -6.15 -11.03 -14.17
C PRO A 21 -7.25 -10.80 -13.13
N LEU A 22 -8.44 -11.32 -13.41
CA LEU A 22 -9.53 -11.40 -12.44
C LEU A 22 -9.05 -12.25 -11.26
N ASN A 23 -8.75 -11.63 -10.11
CA ASN A 23 -9.07 -12.12 -8.77
C ASN A 23 -8.44 -11.21 -7.68
N LEU A 24 -9.15 -11.15 -6.54
CA LEU A 24 -8.94 -10.35 -5.31
C LEU A 24 -9.45 -8.90 -5.35
N VAL A 25 -10.76 -8.76 -5.12
CA VAL A 25 -11.35 -7.56 -4.50
C VAL A 25 -11.67 -7.92 -3.05
N SER A 26 -10.99 -7.28 -2.09
CA SER A 26 -11.41 -7.26 -0.69
C SER A 26 -12.23 -5.98 -0.47
N THR A 27 -13.54 -6.12 -0.33
CA THR A 27 -14.42 -5.00 0.02
C THR A 27 -14.37 -4.76 1.52
N TYR A 28 -13.79 -3.62 1.94
CA TYR A 28 -13.97 -3.08 3.28
C TYR A 28 -15.34 -2.39 3.38
N ARG A 29 -16.21 -2.89 4.26
CA ARG A 29 -17.48 -2.25 4.61
C ARG A 29 -17.36 -1.75 6.04
N THR A 30 -17.21 -0.45 6.22
CA THR A 30 -17.24 0.22 7.53
C THR A 30 -18.68 0.39 7.98
N LEU A 31 -19.05 -0.20 9.12
CA LEU A 31 -20.27 0.15 9.85
C LEU A 31 -19.85 0.81 11.17
N GLY A 32 -20.26 2.05 11.36
CA GLY A 32 -20.02 2.83 12.57
C GLY A 32 -21.07 2.56 13.67
N GLY A 33 -20.60 2.67 14.91
CA GLY A 33 -21.32 3.16 16.09
C GLY A 33 -22.42 2.27 16.72
N LEU A 34 -22.19 1.74 17.94
CA LEU A 34 -22.65 2.32 19.21
C LEU A 34 -22.23 1.44 20.41
N HIS A 35 -21.99 2.09 21.55
CA HIS A 35 -21.73 1.46 22.86
C HIS A 35 -22.88 0.56 23.33
N VAL A 36 -22.53 -0.57 23.97
CA VAL A 36 -23.44 -1.33 24.85
C VAL A 36 -22.71 -1.60 26.16
N GLY A 37 -23.35 -1.21 27.27
CA GLY A 37 -22.95 -1.56 28.62
C GLY A 37 -23.41 -2.96 29.03
N ALA A 38 -22.56 -3.60 29.83
CA ALA A 38 -22.83 -4.60 30.87
C ALA A 38 -23.52 -5.95 30.54
N ALA A 39 -22.69 -7.00 30.57
CA ALA A 39 -22.70 -8.15 31.50
C ALA A 39 -23.86 -9.20 31.53
N ILE A 40 -23.43 -10.47 31.28
CA ILE A 40 -23.61 -11.69 32.11
C ILE A 40 -24.80 -12.66 31.87
N PHE A 41 -24.41 -13.89 31.45
CA PHE A 41 -24.86 -15.27 31.77
C PHE A 41 -25.92 -16.09 30.96
N ARG A 42 -25.39 -17.25 30.50
CA ARG A 42 -25.89 -18.66 30.47
C ARG A 42 -27.19 -19.10 29.74
N ARG A 43 -26.95 -19.98 28.74
CA ARG A 43 -27.64 -21.24 28.33
C ARG A 43 -29.17 -21.37 28.51
N LYS A 44 -29.87 -21.60 27.40
CA LYS A 44 -30.63 -22.85 27.10
C LYS A 44 -31.17 -22.85 25.66
N ALA A 45 -31.22 -24.03 25.06
CA ALA A 45 -31.81 -24.32 23.75
C ALA A 45 -33.33 -24.55 23.87
N VAL A 46 -34.12 -24.03 22.92
CA VAL A 46 -35.46 -24.52 22.55
C VAL A 46 -35.71 -24.25 21.05
N SER A 47 -36.45 -25.17 20.45
CA SER A 47 -36.89 -25.37 19.06
C SER A 47 -37.67 -24.24 18.35
N SER A 48 -37.53 -24.22 17.01
CA SER A 48 -38.36 -23.66 15.92
C SER A 48 -39.89 -23.58 16.17
N PRO A 49 -40.68 -22.70 15.48
CA PRO A 49 -40.71 -22.56 14.01
C PRO A 49 -40.91 -21.15 13.39
N ALA A 50 -40.58 -21.09 12.10
CA ALA A 50 -41.02 -20.17 11.03
C ALA A 50 -41.53 -18.75 11.40
N ALA A 51 -40.76 -17.74 11.00
CA ALA A 51 -41.29 -16.42 10.65
C ALA A 51 -40.61 -15.94 9.36
N THR A 52 -41.31 -16.09 8.25
CA THR A 52 -41.01 -15.45 6.97
C THR A 52 -41.27 -13.96 7.11
N VAL A 53 -40.25 -13.11 7.00
CA VAL A 53 -40.43 -11.66 6.84
C VAL A 53 -39.52 -11.16 5.72
N ALA A 54 -40.17 -10.85 4.61
CA ALA A 54 -39.85 -9.97 3.49
C ALA A 54 -38.38 -9.49 3.34
N CYS A 55 -37.72 -10.00 2.28
CA CYS A 55 -36.64 -9.29 1.61
C CYS A 55 -37.17 -7.98 1.01
N ALA A 56 -36.90 -6.85 1.67
CA ALA A 56 -36.96 -5.56 1.00
C ALA A 56 -35.73 -5.43 0.10
N LEU A 57 -35.98 -5.43 -1.21
CA LEU A 57 -35.02 -5.17 -2.29
C LEU A 57 -34.53 -3.71 -2.20
N GLY A 58 -33.50 -3.47 -1.40
CA GLY A 58 -32.67 -2.27 -1.52
C GLY A 58 -31.68 -2.46 -2.66
N GLY A 59 -32.09 -2.15 -3.89
CA GLY A 59 -31.20 -2.16 -5.06
C GLY A 59 -30.00 -1.21 -4.86
N PRO A 60 -28.88 -1.44 -5.56
CA PRO A 60 -27.74 -0.55 -5.52
C PRO A 60 -28.16 0.84 -6.00
N ILE A 61 -27.80 1.88 -5.24
CA ILE A 61 -27.92 3.28 -5.67
C ILE A 61 -27.10 3.41 -6.96
N PRO A 62 -27.71 3.76 -8.11
CA PRO A 62 -26.94 4.00 -9.31
C PRO A 62 -26.18 5.30 -9.10
N ALA A 63 -24.85 5.21 -9.05
CA ALA A 63 -24.02 6.38 -9.30
C ALA A 63 -24.22 6.76 -10.77
N THR A 64 -24.98 7.82 -11.01
CA THR A 64 -25.08 8.43 -12.34
C THR A 64 -23.74 9.07 -12.64
N ALA A 65 -22.89 8.35 -13.39
CA ALA A 65 -21.77 8.96 -14.07
C ALA A 65 -22.33 9.86 -15.16
N GLU A 66 -22.00 11.15 -15.13
CA GLU A 66 -22.14 11.96 -16.34
C GLU A 66 -21.21 11.38 -17.41
N PRO A 67 -21.70 11.12 -18.63
CA PRO A 67 -20.87 10.62 -19.70
C PRO A 67 -19.89 11.71 -20.11
N VAL A 68 -18.63 11.58 -19.71
CA VAL A 68 -17.53 12.37 -20.26
C VAL A 68 -17.28 11.88 -21.70
N SER A 69 -17.53 12.75 -22.68
CA SER A 69 -17.25 12.53 -24.11
C SER A 69 -15.97 13.29 -24.51
N PRO A 70 -15.18 12.86 -25.52
CA PRO A 70 -14.79 11.52 -25.95
C PRO A 70 -13.28 11.28 -25.71
N ARG A 71 -12.87 10.01 -25.55
CA ARG A 71 -11.49 9.48 -25.75
C ARG A 71 -10.35 10.50 -25.53
N GLU A 72 -10.13 10.92 -24.28
CA GLU A 72 -8.99 11.79 -24.01
C GLU A 72 -7.68 11.00 -24.10
N THR A 73 -6.92 11.28 -25.16
CA THR A 73 -5.50 10.90 -25.24
C THR A 73 -4.69 11.72 -24.26
N GLN A 74 -3.68 11.13 -23.61
CA GLN A 74 -2.66 11.90 -22.91
C GLN A 74 -2.06 12.93 -23.87
N ASP A 75 -2.08 14.22 -23.50
CA ASP A 75 -1.31 15.22 -24.21
C ASP A 75 0.14 15.20 -23.69
N CYS A 76 1.10 15.37 -24.58
CA CYS A 76 2.52 15.40 -24.23
C CYS A 76 2.94 16.71 -23.53
N ALA A 77 1.97 17.50 -23.09
CA ALA A 77 2.14 18.75 -22.36
C ALA A 77 2.54 18.55 -20.89
N GLY A 78 2.52 17.31 -20.38
CA GLY A 78 2.92 16.95 -19.03
C GLY A 78 1.77 16.33 -18.20
N PRO A 79 1.97 16.19 -16.88
CA PRO A 79 0.94 15.71 -15.97
C PRO A 79 -0.30 16.63 -15.98
N ILE A 80 -1.48 16.05 -15.80
CA ILE A 80 -2.73 16.83 -15.69
C ILE A 80 -3.25 16.81 -14.26
N PHE A 81 -3.48 18.00 -13.70
CA PHE A 81 -3.90 18.17 -12.31
C PHE A 81 -5.35 18.62 -12.23
N SER A 82 -6.14 17.97 -11.37
CA SER A 82 -7.50 18.36 -11.02
C SER A 82 -7.57 18.78 -9.56
N THR A 83 -8.24 19.89 -9.28
CA THR A 83 -8.52 20.35 -7.92
C THR A 83 -9.62 19.54 -7.23
N THR A 84 -10.37 18.73 -7.98
CA THR A 84 -11.50 17.92 -7.51
C THR A 84 -11.35 16.45 -7.86
N GLY A 85 -12.30 15.64 -7.42
CA GLY A 85 -12.44 14.22 -7.69
C GLY A 85 -13.73 13.68 -7.05
N PRO A 86 -14.00 12.36 -7.14
CA PRO A 86 -15.17 11.75 -6.53
C PRO A 86 -15.26 12.08 -5.03
N ASN A 87 -16.41 12.60 -4.60
CA ASN A 87 -16.65 12.99 -3.20
C ASN A 87 -15.61 13.99 -2.64
N ALA A 88 -15.04 14.89 -3.45
CA ALA A 88 -14.02 15.84 -2.99
C ALA A 88 -14.44 16.64 -1.73
N GLU A 89 -15.71 17.02 -1.63
CA GLU A 89 -16.29 17.66 -0.44
C GLU A 89 -16.14 16.82 0.84
N LEU A 90 -16.40 15.51 0.76
CA LEU A 90 -16.20 14.56 1.87
C LEU A 90 -14.73 14.48 2.28
N TYR A 91 -13.82 14.63 1.32
CA TYR A 91 -12.38 14.57 1.53
C TYR A 91 -11.75 15.93 1.91
N GLY A 92 -12.56 16.94 2.22
CA GLY A 92 -12.09 18.22 2.75
C GLY A 92 -11.70 19.25 1.69
N ALA A 93 -12.26 19.17 0.48
CA ALA A 93 -11.96 20.12 -0.60
C ALA A 93 -12.19 21.60 -0.22
N LYS A 94 -13.26 21.90 0.54
CA LYS A 94 -13.56 23.25 1.05
C LYS A 94 -12.44 23.88 1.86
N ASP A 95 -11.71 23.04 2.60
CA ASP A 95 -10.64 23.45 3.50
C ASP A 95 -9.24 23.22 2.89
N GLY A 96 -9.17 22.87 1.59
CA GLY A 96 -7.91 22.63 0.89
C GLY A 96 -7.22 21.31 1.25
N TYR A 97 -7.99 20.25 1.57
CA TYR A 97 -7.49 18.93 1.96
C TYR A 97 -6.59 18.99 3.21
N PRO A 98 -7.15 19.40 4.37
CA PRO A 98 -6.39 19.75 5.56
C PRO A 98 -5.69 18.53 6.17
N LEU A 99 -4.69 18.81 7.02
CA LEU A 99 -4.10 17.82 7.91
C LEU A 99 -4.88 17.73 9.22
N PRO A 100 -4.94 16.54 9.86
CA PRO A 100 -5.42 16.42 11.22
C PRO A 100 -4.42 17.05 12.20
N ASP A 101 -4.87 17.38 13.41
CA ASP A 101 -3.96 17.66 14.53
C ASP A 101 -3.00 16.48 14.70
N ILE A 102 -1.69 16.72 14.89
CA ILE A 102 -0.67 15.66 14.87
C ILE A 102 -0.88 14.63 15.98
N THR A 103 -1.27 15.08 17.18
CA THR A 103 -1.48 14.19 18.32
C THR A 103 -2.69 13.30 18.05
N GLU A 104 -3.78 13.90 17.57
CA GLU A 104 -4.98 13.16 17.21
C GLU A 104 -4.75 12.25 16.00
N ALA A 105 -3.96 12.68 15.02
CA ALA A 105 -3.59 11.92 13.85
C ALA A 105 -2.87 10.62 14.23
N ARG A 106 -1.92 10.70 15.16
CA ARG A 106 -1.20 9.52 15.66
C ARG A 106 -2.12 8.59 16.45
N ARG A 107 -3.03 9.16 17.24
CA ARG A 107 -3.99 8.42 18.08
C ARG A 107 -5.07 7.70 17.28
N GLN A 108 -5.66 8.37 16.29
CA GLN A 108 -6.66 7.79 15.40
C GLN A 108 -6.04 6.72 14.49
N GLY A 109 -4.81 6.99 14.03
CA GLY A 109 -4.13 6.12 13.08
C GLY A 109 -4.81 6.08 11.72
N ASP A 110 -4.30 5.21 10.86
CA ASP A 110 -4.86 4.96 9.54
C ASP A 110 -6.04 3.98 9.61
N PRO A 111 -7.22 4.28 9.02
CA PRO A 111 -7.52 5.49 8.25
C PRO A 111 -8.05 6.66 9.09
N TRP A 112 -7.49 7.84 8.83
CA TRP A 112 -7.99 9.13 9.35
C TRP A 112 -9.42 9.42 8.91
N GLU A 113 -10.10 10.33 9.60
CA GLU A 113 -11.42 10.83 9.19
C GLU A 113 -11.39 11.30 7.71
N PRO A 114 -12.46 11.07 6.93
CA PRO A 114 -12.46 11.34 5.49
C PRO A 114 -11.91 12.72 5.10
N ARG A 115 -12.31 13.78 5.82
CA ARG A 115 -11.86 15.18 5.59
C ARG A 115 -10.35 15.38 5.61
N TYR A 116 -9.60 14.49 6.25
CA TYR A 116 -8.15 14.59 6.41
C TYR A 116 -7.37 13.61 5.54
N ARG A 117 -8.02 12.63 4.90
CA ARG A 117 -7.32 11.50 4.25
C ARG A 117 -6.39 11.93 3.14
N VAL A 118 -6.85 12.81 2.24
CA VAL A 118 -6.02 13.31 1.14
C VAL A 118 -4.80 14.04 1.67
N GLY A 119 -5.01 14.95 2.64
CA GLY A 119 -3.93 15.69 3.29
C GLY A 119 -2.92 14.75 3.96
N ALA A 120 -3.41 13.86 4.83
CA ALA A 120 -2.61 12.95 5.64
C ALA A 120 -1.82 11.93 4.79
N PHE A 121 -2.45 11.30 3.80
CA PHE A 121 -1.77 10.36 2.90
C PHE A 121 -0.73 11.00 2.00
N THR A 122 -0.78 12.33 1.82
CA THR A 122 0.21 13.07 1.02
C THR A 122 1.34 13.68 1.87
N HIS A 123 1.14 13.80 3.19
CA HIS A 123 2.06 14.49 4.08
C HIS A 123 2.30 13.70 5.36
N ILE A 124 2.50 12.39 5.23
CA ILE A 124 2.72 11.50 6.36
C ILE A 124 3.96 11.90 7.17
N ASP A 125 4.94 12.56 6.54
CA ASP A 125 6.14 13.14 7.13
C ASP A 125 5.86 14.32 8.08
N ARG A 126 4.68 14.94 7.96
CA ARG A 126 4.22 15.97 8.91
C ARG A 126 3.51 15.35 10.12
N ILE A 127 3.11 14.07 10.03
CA ILE A 127 2.42 13.35 11.11
C ILE A 127 3.42 12.51 11.92
N TYR A 128 4.27 11.74 11.24
CA TYR A 128 5.24 10.85 11.89
C TYR A 128 6.68 11.29 11.65
N PRO A 129 7.61 10.98 12.57
CA PRO A 129 9.04 11.15 12.31
C PRO A 129 9.48 10.29 11.10
N THR A 130 10.03 10.93 10.07
CA THR A 130 10.45 10.25 8.84
C THR A 130 11.92 10.50 8.52
N ARG A 131 12.57 9.52 7.89
CA ARG A 131 13.87 9.69 7.25
C ARG A 131 13.65 10.04 5.78
N PHE A 132 14.16 11.20 5.37
CA PHE A 132 14.07 11.64 3.98
C PHE A 132 15.18 10.99 3.15
N ILE A 133 14.80 10.48 1.98
CA ILE A 133 15.74 10.09 0.93
C ILE A 133 15.62 11.15 -0.16
N GLU A 134 16.70 11.85 -0.45
CA GLU A 134 16.66 12.97 -1.39
C GLU A 134 16.38 12.52 -2.83
N ARG A 135 15.62 13.34 -3.56
CA ARG A 135 15.39 13.20 -5.00
C ARG A 135 16.65 13.44 -5.82
N ALA A 136 16.67 12.90 -7.04
CA ALA A 136 17.69 13.19 -8.05
C ALA A 136 17.90 14.70 -8.24
N VAL A 137 19.16 15.16 -8.22
CA VAL A 137 19.51 16.52 -8.69
C VAL A 137 19.15 16.66 -10.17
N THR A 138 19.35 15.59 -10.95
CA THR A 138 18.93 15.50 -12.34
C THR A 138 18.16 14.19 -12.52
N PRO A 139 16.82 14.21 -12.43
CA PRO A 139 16.03 13.00 -12.62
C PRO A 139 16.06 12.58 -14.08
N TRP A 140 16.10 11.27 -14.31
CA TRP A 140 15.74 10.74 -15.61
C TRP A 140 14.25 11.02 -15.86
N LYS A 141 13.93 11.52 -17.05
CA LYS A 141 12.56 11.87 -17.41
C LYS A 141 12.02 10.83 -18.38
N PHE A 142 10.87 10.27 -18.03
CA PHE A 142 10.08 9.52 -19.00
C PHE A 142 9.79 10.41 -20.21
N LYS A 143 9.82 9.81 -21.39
CA LYS A 143 9.22 10.42 -22.57
C LYS A 143 7.71 10.42 -22.38
N CYS A 144 7.01 11.26 -23.13
CA CYS A 144 5.55 11.20 -23.20
C CYS A 144 5.12 10.71 -24.58
N SER A 145 4.05 9.92 -24.64
CA SER A 145 3.44 9.53 -25.91
C SER A 145 1.93 9.59 -25.83
N ARG A 146 1.30 10.07 -26.91
CA ARG A 146 -0.16 10.08 -27.04
C ARG A 146 -0.66 8.66 -27.25
N ALA A 147 -1.53 8.20 -26.37
CA ALA A 147 -2.20 6.93 -26.53
C ALA A 147 -3.65 6.96 -26.03
N GLU A 148 -4.50 6.17 -26.68
CA GLU A 148 -5.80 5.80 -26.13
C GLU A 148 -5.62 4.56 -25.25
N VAL A 149 -5.89 4.71 -23.96
CA VAL A 149 -5.82 3.62 -22.98
C VAL A 149 -7.22 3.21 -22.58
N TYR A 150 -7.48 1.91 -22.57
CA TYR A 150 -8.73 1.35 -22.08
C TYR A 150 -8.53 -0.01 -21.41
N TYR A 151 -9.53 -0.42 -20.63
CA TYR A 151 -9.62 -1.73 -20.03
C TYR A 151 -11.05 -2.27 -20.18
N ASN A 152 -11.20 -3.59 -20.18
CA ASN A 152 -12.50 -4.24 -20.19
C ASN A 152 -12.80 -4.75 -18.78
N PHE A 153 -13.98 -4.45 -18.27
CA PHE A 153 -14.46 -4.94 -16.98
C PHE A 153 -15.95 -5.29 -17.10
N GLN A 154 -16.32 -6.50 -16.69
CA GLN A 154 -17.71 -7.00 -16.74
C GLN A 154 -18.39 -6.79 -18.11
N GLY A 155 -17.67 -7.09 -19.20
CA GLY A 155 -18.18 -6.96 -20.57
C GLY A 155 -18.26 -5.53 -21.12
N SER A 156 -17.91 -4.52 -20.32
CA SER A 156 -17.91 -3.11 -20.72
C SER A 156 -16.48 -2.58 -20.90
N LYS A 157 -16.31 -1.64 -21.83
CA LYS A 157 -15.04 -0.96 -22.11
C LYS A 157 -15.00 0.37 -21.35
N PHE A 158 -13.92 0.61 -20.62
CA PHE A 158 -13.71 1.81 -19.80
C PHE A 158 -12.33 2.43 -20.06
N SER A 159 -12.21 3.73 -19.83
CA SER A 159 -10.95 4.48 -19.81
C SER A 159 -10.39 4.63 -18.39
N PRO A 160 -9.09 4.96 -18.23
CA PRO A 160 -8.54 5.35 -16.93
C PRO A 160 -9.28 6.54 -16.29
N LEU A 161 -9.83 7.47 -17.08
CA LEU A 161 -10.66 8.57 -16.56
C LEU A 161 -11.97 8.04 -15.95
N ASP A 162 -12.61 7.05 -16.56
CA ASP A 162 -13.80 6.41 -15.98
C ASP A 162 -13.45 5.72 -14.66
N TYR A 163 -12.24 5.18 -14.54
CA TYR A 163 -11.78 4.61 -13.27
C TYR A 163 -11.64 5.72 -12.21
N MET A 164 -10.96 6.81 -12.55
CA MET A 164 -10.72 7.95 -11.67
C MET A 164 -12.01 8.71 -11.28
N SER A 165 -13.03 8.76 -12.14
CA SER A 165 -14.31 9.42 -11.86
C SER A 165 -15.23 8.61 -10.91
N ARG A 166 -14.90 7.34 -10.66
CA ARG A 166 -15.66 6.46 -9.77
C ARG A 166 -14.91 6.10 -8.49
N ASN A 167 -13.59 6.32 -8.46
CA ASN A 167 -12.72 5.92 -7.37
C ASN A 167 -11.93 7.13 -6.86
N PRO A 168 -11.72 7.26 -5.54
CA PRO A 168 -10.99 8.38 -4.96
C PRO A 168 -9.47 8.23 -5.14
N VAL A 169 -9.02 8.28 -6.39
CA VAL A 169 -7.63 8.08 -6.80
C VAL A 169 -6.92 9.42 -6.81
N THR A 170 -5.91 9.56 -5.96
CA THR A 170 -5.14 10.81 -5.84
C THR A 170 -4.19 11.07 -7.02
N GLY A 171 -3.59 10.00 -7.56
CA GLY A 171 -2.73 10.04 -8.73
C GLY A 171 -2.80 8.72 -9.48
N LEU A 172 -2.78 8.77 -10.81
CA LEU A 172 -2.73 7.61 -11.68
C LEU A 172 -1.74 7.87 -12.82
N LEU A 173 -0.68 7.05 -12.85
CA LEU A 173 0.33 7.03 -13.89
C LEU A 173 0.35 5.66 -14.56
N ILE A 174 0.34 5.65 -15.88
CA ILE A 174 0.49 4.46 -16.71
C ILE A 174 1.66 4.73 -17.65
N ALA A 175 2.69 3.90 -17.53
CA ALA A 175 3.86 3.93 -18.39
C ALA A 175 4.00 2.60 -19.14
N LYS A 176 4.58 2.69 -20.34
CA LYS A 176 5.01 1.54 -21.13
C LYS A 176 6.39 1.85 -21.70
N ASP A 177 7.33 0.95 -21.47
CA ASP A 177 8.73 1.17 -21.80
C ASP A 177 9.23 2.47 -21.14
N ASP A 178 9.85 3.36 -21.92
CA ASP A 178 10.34 4.66 -21.46
C ASP A 178 9.32 5.80 -21.62
N GLN A 179 8.04 5.47 -21.83
CA GLN A 179 6.98 6.43 -22.17
C GLN A 179 5.82 6.41 -21.19
N ILE A 180 5.51 7.57 -20.60
CA ILE A 180 4.23 7.83 -19.95
C ILE A 180 3.15 7.96 -21.04
N ILE A 181 2.09 7.18 -20.89
CA ILE A 181 0.93 7.14 -21.80
C ILE A 181 -0.35 7.67 -21.16
N PHE A 182 -0.36 7.84 -19.83
CA PHE A 182 -1.43 8.47 -19.08
C PHE A 182 -0.87 8.93 -17.72
N GLU A 183 -1.10 10.18 -17.33
CA GLU A 183 -0.67 10.69 -16.03
C GLU A 183 -1.60 11.82 -15.56
N ARG A 184 -2.36 11.54 -14.50
CA ARG A 184 -3.32 12.49 -13.94
C ARG A 184 -3.41 12.41 -12.43
N TYR A 185 -3.73 13.56 -11.82
CA TYR A 185 -3.88 13.71 -10.38
C TYR A 185 -5.20 14.38 -10.05
N GLN A 186 -5.78 14.03 -8.89
CA GLN A 186 -7.01 14.59 -8.35
C GLN A 186 -6.75 15.23 -7.00
N TYR A 187 -7.77 15.90 -6.45
CA TYR A 187 -7.74 16.45 -5.10
C TYR A 187 -6.60 17.46 -4.86
N ALA A 188 -6.34 18.30 -5.87
CA ALA A 188 -5.28 19.30 -5.84
C ALA A 188 -3.91 18.71 -5.48
N ARG A 189 -3.64 17.48 -5.95
CA ARG A 189 -2.32 16.86 -5.90
C ARG A 189 -1.62 16.99 -7.24
N THR A 190 -0.30 16.87 -7.17
CA THR A 190 0.64 17.06 -8.27
C THR A 190 1.65 15.92 -8.30
N ASP A 191 2.46 15.91 -9.36
CA ASP A 191 3.62 15.04 -9.52
C ASP A 191 4.79 15.38 -8.56
N GLN A 192 4.64 16.41 -7.72
CA GLN A 192 5.61 16.80 -6.69
C GLN A 192 5.19 16.37 -5.28
N ASP A 193 3.98 15.84 -5.15
CA ASP A 193 3.42 15.34 -3.90
C ASP A 193 3.88 13.91 -3.64
N ARG A 194 4.23 13.58 -2.38
CA ARG A 194 4.61 12.22 -1.98
C ARG A 194 3.39 11.46 -1.49
N PHE A 195 3.26 10.19 -1.82
CA PHE A 195 2.15 9.37 -1.34
C PHE A 195 2.63 8.31 -0.36
N VAL A 196 1.85 8.08 0.71
CA VAL A 196 2.08 6.91 1.55
C VAL A 196 1.90 5.64 0.73
N SER A 197 2.94 4.82 0.68
CA SER A 197 2.96 3.60 -0.14
C SER A 197 2.23 2.44 0.53
N GLN A 198 1.93 2.57 1.82
CA GLN A 198 1.38 1.50 2.65
C GLN A 198 2.20 0.22 2.47
N SER A 199 1.53 -0.90 2.28
CA SER A 199 2.17 -2.20 2.13
C SER A 199 2.98 -2.40 0.84
N MET A 200 3.02 -1.44 -0.10
CA MET A 200 3.96 -1.49 -1.22
C MET A 200 5.42 -1.52 -0.74
N VAL A 201 5.71 -0.92 0.43
CA VAL A 201 7.04 -0.94 1.03
C VAL A 201 7.55 -2.36 1.30
N LYS A 202 6.67 -3.34 1.50
CA LYS A 202 7.07 -4.73 1.77
C LYS A 202 7.78 -5.37 0.57
N SER A 203 7.40 -5.00 -0.65
CA SER A 203 8.10 -5.42 -1.86
C SER A 203 9.51 -4.82 -1.93
N ILE A 204 9.68 -3.58 -1.47
CA ILE A 204 10.99 -2.94 -1.35
C ILE A 204 11.83 -3.64 -0.28
N THR A 205 11.25 -3.98 0.88
CA THR A 205 11.94 -4.79 1.89
C THR A 205 12.42 -6.13 1.33
N GLY A 206 11.57 -6.84 0.58
CA GLY A 206 11.95 -8.09 -0.08
C GLY A 206 13.09 -7.91 -1.09
N LEU A 207 13.05 -6.86 -1.90
CA LEU A 207 14.15 -6.49 -2.80
C LEU A 207 15.46 -6.27 -2.04
N LEU A 208 15.43 -5.49 -0.96
CA LEU A 208 16.62 -5.20 -0.15
C LEU A 208 17.19 -6.45 0.55
N ILE A 209 16.33 -7.37 1.00
CA ILE A 209 16.78 -8.68 1.51
C ILE A 209 17.50 -9.45 0.39
N GLY A 210 16.94 -9.48 -0.82
CA GLY A 210 17.59 -10.10 -1.97
C GLY A 210 18.97 -9.51 -2.28
N ILE A 211 19.10 -8.19 -2.23
CA ILE A 211 20.40 -7.50 -2.41
C ILE A 211 21.35 -7.88 -1.28
N ALA A 212 20.91 -7.84 -0.02
CA ALA A 212 21.74 -8.20 1.13
C ALA A 212 22.23 -9.66 1.07
N ILE A 213 21.43 -10.56 0.50
CA ILE A 213 21.85 -11.95 0.21
C ILE A 213 22.94 -11.97 -0.88
N SER A 214 22.73 -11.24 -1.97
CA SER A 214 23.73 -11.18 -3.06
C SER A 214 25.08 -10.61 -2.61
N GLU A 215 25.07 -9.74 -1.60
CA GLU A 215 26.27 -9.14 -1.00
C GLU A 215 26.88 -9.99 0.12
N GLY A 216 26.25 -11.11 0.48
CA GLY A 216 26.69 -12.02 1.55
C GLY A 216 26.44 -11.50 2.97
N ALA A 217 25.74 -10.38 3.14
CA ALA A 217 25.35 -9.85 4.46
C ALA A 217 24.28 -10.74 5.13
N ILE A 218 23.42 -11.36 4.32
CA ILE A 218 22.53 -12.46 4.71
C ILE A 218 22.99 -13.69 3.93
N LYS A 219 23.18 -14.85 4.57
CA LYS A 219 23.77 -16.01 3.85
C LYS A 219 22.76 -16.68 2.92
N SER A 220 21.52 -16.84 3.38
CA SER A 220 20.45 -17.47 2.60
C SER A 220 19.08 -17.02 3.09
N VAL A 221 18.07 -17.21 2.23
CA VAL A 221 16.65 -17.17 2.65
C VAL A 221 16.30 -18.29 3.65
N ASP A 222 17.17 -19.30 3.81
CA ASP A 222 17.05 -20.35 4.82
C ASP A 222 17.51 -19.94 6.21
N ASP A 223 18.21 -18.81 6.33
CA ASP A 223 18.61 -18.35 7.64
C ASP A 223 17.39 -17.90 8.44
N ILE A 224 17.58 -17.84 9.75
CA ILE A 224 16.56 -17.50 10.72
C ILE A 224 16.88 -16.17 11.42
N PRO A 225 15.87 -15.32 11.73
CA PRO A 225 16.09 -13.99 12.29
C PRO A 225 16.93 -13.94 13.57
N GLU A 226 16.87 -14.97 14.42
CA GLU A 226 17.67 -15.00 15.67
C GLU A 226 19.18 -15.06 15.42
N THR A 227 19.62 -15.48 14.22
CA THR A 227 21.04 -15.43 13.81
C THR A 227 21.54 -13.99 13.65
N TYR A 228 20.63 -13.08 13.30
CA TYR A 228 20.96 -11.68 13.00
C TYR A 228 20.59 -10.73 14.13
N VAL A 229 19.54 -11.04 14.87
CA VAL A 229 18.97 -10.14 15.88
C VAL A 229 18.88 -10.90 17.21
N PRO A 230 19.82 -10.68 18.16
CA PRO A 230 19.87 -11.43 19.42
C PRO A 230 18.57 -11.39 20.23
N GLY A 231 17.80 -10.29 20.12
CA GLY A 231 16.52 -10.17 20.81
C GLY A 231 15.39 -11.05 20.27
N PHE A 232 15.61 -11.79 19.18
CA PHE A 232 14.67 -12.82 18.68
C PHE A 232 15.00 -14.24 19.14
N MET A 233 16.11 -14.47 19.86
CA MET A 233 16.48 -15.80 20.32
C MET A 233 15.35 -16.49 21.09
N GLY A 234 15.00 -17.71 20.67
CA GLY A 234 13.99 -18.53 21.32
C GLY A 234 12.54 -18.13 21.05
N THR A 235 12.31 -17.16 20.16
CA THR A 235 10.97 -16.71 19.76
C THR A 235 10.49 -17.42 18.50
N GLU A 236 9.17 -17.40 18.26
CA GLU A 236 8.58 -18.00 17.06
C GLU A 236 9.08 -17.31 15.80
N TYR A 237 9.10 -15.98 15.76
CA TYR A 237 9.70 -15.26 14.63
C TYR A 237 11.20 -15.52 14.52
N GLY A 238 11.91 -15.61 15.65
CA GLY A 238 13.34 -15.91 15.68
C GLY A 238 13.72 -17.21 14.99
N ARG A 239 12.87 -18.23 15.10
CA ARG A 239 13.06 -19.57 14.50
C ARG A 239 12.40 -19.75 13.13
N THR A 240 11.78 -18.72 12.58
CA THR A 240 11.09 -18.79 11.28
C THR A 240 12.08 -18.48 10.15
N PRO A 241 12.24 -19.35 9.13
CA PRO A 241 13.10 -19.05 7.98
C PRO A 241 12.70 -17.75 7.28
N ILE A 242 13.69 -16.99 6.82
CA ILE A 242 13.48 -15.73 6.07
C ILE A 242 12.57 -15.95 4.85
N ARG A 243 12.71 -17.10 4.15
CA ARG A 243 11.84 -17.49 3.02
C ARG A 243 10.35 -17.49 3.39
N ASP A 244 10.02 -17.94 4.59
CA ASP A 244 8.63 -18.11 5.00
C ASP A 244 8.03 -16.76 5.40
N LEU A 245 8.86 -15.87 5.96
CA LEU A 245 8.50 -14.47 6.23
C LEU A 245 8.26 -13.68 4.94
N LEU A 246 9.13 -13.85 3.93
CA LEU A 246 8.96 -13.24 2.61
C LEU A 246 7.66 -13.69 1.93
N HIS A 247 7.20 -14.91 2.25
CA HIS A 247 5.96 -15.49 1.73
C HIS A 247 4.74 -15.29 2.63
N MET A 248 4.84 -14.52 3.72
CA MET A 248 3.73 -14.33 4.67
C MET A 248 3.19 -15.66 5.17
N SER A 249 4.08 -16.55 5.62
CA SER A 249 3.75 -17.95 5.90
C SER A 249 4.42 -18.49 7.16
N SER A 250 4.75 -17.61 8.10
CA SER A 250 5.34 -18.03 9.38
C SER A 250 4.45 -19.00 10.16
N GLY A 251 3.12 -18.86 10.05
CA GLY A 251 2.17 -19.60 10.88
C GLY A 251 2.11 -19.09 12.34
N VAL A 252 2.75 -17.96 12.66
CA VAL A 252 2.59 -17.26 13.93
C VAL A 252 1.21 -16.59 13.97
N ASP A 253 0.53 -16.68 15.10
CA ASP A 253 -0.77 -16.05 15.27
C ASP A 253 -0.63 -14.54 15.41
N PHE A 254 -1.16 -13.81 14.44
CA PHE A 254 -1.19 -12.36 14.40
C PHE A 254 -2.51 -11.90 13.79
N GLY A 255 -3.36 -11.17 14.51
CA GLY A 255 -4.61 -10.65 13.96
C GLY A 255 -4.43 -9.41 13.09
N GLU A 256 -4.02 -9.54 11.82
CA GLU A 256 -3.92 -8.35 10.92
C GLU A 256 -5.25 -7.60 10.84
N THR A 257 -6.32 -8.33 10.53
CA THR A 257 -7.70 -7.81 10.47
C THR A 257 -8.71 -8.71 11.19
N ARG A 258 -8.36 -9.98 11.43
CA ARG A 258 -9.24 -11.02 12.01
C ARG A 258 -9.77 -10.66 13.40
N ASP A 259 -9.02 -9.85 14.14
CA ASP A 259 -9.33 -9.46 15.50
C ASP A 259 -9.85 -8.02 15.63
N GLY A 260 -10.15 -7.36 14.49
CA GLY A 260 -10.50 -5.95 14.43
C GLY A 260 -9.29 -5.00 14.49
N GLY A 261 -8.09 -5.48 14.15
CA GLY A 261 -6.84 -4.70 14.13
C GLY A 261 -6.21 -4.54 15.52
N ARG A 262 -6.60 -5.37 16.51
CA ARG A 262 -6.07 -5.23 17.88
C ARG A 262 -4.58 -5.55 17.91
N ASP A 263 -4.15 -6.64 17.28
CA ASP A 263 -2.74 -7.02 17.24
C ASP A 263 -1.90 -6.02 16.45
N LEU A 264 -2.41 -5.50 15.33
CA LEU A 264 -1.75 -4.42 14.58
C LEU A 264 -1.58 -3.16 15.44
N ASN A 265 -2.63 -2.75 16.15
CA ASN A 265 -2.55 -1.62 17.09
C ASN A 265 -1.56 -1.89 18.22
N ARG A 266 -1.55 -3.10 18.81
CA ARG A 266 -0.58 -3.47 19.85
C ARG A 266 0.86 -3.42 19.34
N LEU A 267 1.10 -3.89 18.11
CA LEU A 267 2.41 -3.83 17.45
C LEU A 267 2.90 -2.38 17.29
N TRP A 268 2.07 -1.52 16.70
CA TRP A 268 2.44 -0.13 16.42
C TRP A 268 2.54 0.71 17.69
N ASN A 269 1.69 0.45 18.68
CA ASN A 269 1.78 1.09 20.00
C ASN A 269 3.06 0.71 20.72
N GLY A 270 3.44 -0.57 20.71
CA GLY A 270 4.71 -1.02 21.31
C GLY A 270 5.95 -0.44 20.60
N MET A 271 5.85 -0.11 19.31
CA MET A 271 6.86 0.63 18.56
C MET A 271 6.87 2.13 18.88
N GLY A 272 5.81 2.65 19.50
CA GLY A 272 5.65 4.07 19.83
C GLY A 272 5.13 4.93 18.68
N ILE A 273 4.40 4.34 17.72
CA ILE A 273 3.87 5.05 16.54
C ILE A 273 2.69 5.95 16.92
N ALA A 274 1.70 5.40 17.63
CA ALA A 274 0.54 6.17 18.10
C ALA A 274 0.78 6.82 19.48
N PHE A 275 1.36 6.05 20.40
CA PHE A 275 1.60 6.44 21.80
C PHE A 275 3.10 6.30 22.14
N PRO A 276 3.91 7.36 21.95
CA PRO A 276 5.34 7.33 22.25
C PRO A 276 5.67 6.90 23.68
N GLU A 277 4.78 7.16 24.62
CA GLU A 277 4.88 6.77 26.04
C GLU A 277 4.67 5.27 26.29
N TRP A 278 4.06 4.53 25.35
CA TRP A 278 3.91 3.07 25.40
C TRP A 278 5.06 2.33 24.70
N LYS A 279 6.06 3.06 24.21
CA LYS A 279 7.19 2.51 23.46
C LYS A 279 7.99 1.54 24.32
N MET A 280 7.92 0.26 23.95
CA MET A 280 8.79 -0.80 24.48
C MET A 280 9.96 -1.11 23.55
N GLY A 281 9.92 -0.63 22.30
CA GLY A 281 10.92 -0.85 21.26
C GLY A 281 10.51 -1.94 20.28
N THR A 282 11.00 -1.85 19.03
CA THR A 282 10.54 -2.66 17.89
C THR A 282 10.64 -4.16 18.16
N VAL A 283 11.80 -4.64 18.63
CA VAL A 283 11.99 -6.07 18.94
C VAL A 283 11.02 -6.53 20.01
N LYS A 284 10.91 -5.81 21.14
CA LYS A 284 9.96 -6.16 22.21
C LYS A 284 8.50 -6.15 21.73
N SER A 285 8.16 -5.23 20.84
CA SER A 285 6.84 -5.17 20.23
C SER A 285 6.55 -6.35 19.31
N ILE A 286 7.55 -6.88 18.61
CA ILE A 286 7.39 -8.07 17.74
C ILE A 286 7.29 -9.34 18.59
N VAL A 287 8.18 -9.53 19.57
CA VAL A 287 8.27 -10.79 20.34
C VAL A 287 7.08 -11.05 21.25
N GLN A 288 6.18 -10.08 21.45
CA GLN A 288 4.93 -10.32 22.17
C GLN A 288 3.99 -11.29 21.42
N PHE A 289 4.19 -11.45 20.11
CA PHE A 289 3.46 -12.39 19.25
C PHE A 289 4.28 -13.66 19.10
N ASN A 290 4.09 -14.59 20.05
CA ASN A 290 4.97 -15.75 20.22
C ASN A 290 4.21 -17.09 20.28
N GLN A 291 3.08 -17.18 19.58
CA GLN A 291 2.32 -18.41 19.47
C GLN A 291 2.25 -18.85 18.01
N ARG A 292 2.74 -20.06 17.69
CA ARG A 292 2.60 -20.64 16.35
C ARG A 292 1.37 -21.54 16.28
N ILE A 293 0.51 -21.28 15.31
CA ILE A 293 -0.76 -22.00 15.10
C ILE A 293 -0.78 -22.84 13.82
N ALA A 294 0.27 -22.74 12.99
CA ALA A 294 0.51 -23.62 11.85
C ALA A 294 2.02 -23.79 11.62
N PRO A 295 2.49 -24.92 11.05
CA PRO A 295 3.89 -25.05 10.70
C PRO A 295 4.34 -23.97 9.69
N SER A 296 5.58 -23.51 9.84
CA SER A 296 6.18 -22.53 8.93
C SER A 296 6.16 -23.01 7.48
N GLY A 297 5.88 -22.11 6.53
CA GLY A 297 5.86 -22.40 5.10
C GLY A 297 4.62 -23.17 4.61
N THR A 298 3.69 -23.54 5.49
CA THR A 298 2.54 -24.39 5.11
C THR A 298 1.26 -23.63 4.83
N ARG A 299 1.14 -22.39 5.30
CA ARG A 299 -0.08 -21.59 5.16
C ARG A 299 0.24 -20.12 4.96
N PHE A 300 -0.26 -19.55 3.87
CA PHE A 300 -0.27 -18.11 3.68
C PHE A 300 -1.22 -17.43 4.67
N TYR A 301 -0.71 -16.41 5.34
CA TYR A 301 -1.46 -15.50 6.18
C TYR A 301 -0.78 -14.14 6.19
N TYR A 302 -1.46 -13.13 5.64
CA TYR A 302 -0.92 -11.78 5.55
C TYR A 302 -0.74 -11.16 6.95
N ALA A 303 0.51 -10.81 7.31
CA ALA A 303 0.85 -10.25 8.61
C ALA A 303 1.96 -9.18 8.49
N SER A 304 1.64 -7.93 8.82
CA SER A 304 2.55 -6.79 8.73
C SER A 304 3.78 -6.95 9.63
N VAL A 305 3.63 -7.62 10.77
CA VAL A 305 4.75 -7.95 11.69
C VAL A 305 5.85 -8.77 11.02
N GLU A 306 5.56 -9.59 10.00
CA GLU A 306 6.59 -10.37 9.29
C GLU A 306 7.52 -9.46 8.49
N ALA A 307 6.99 -8.37 7.93
CA ALA A 307 7.81 -7.36 7.26
C ALA A 307 8.68 -6.56 8.26
N ASP A 308 8.18 -6.32 9.48
CA ASP A 308 8.96 -5.67 10.54
C ASP A 308 10.10 -6.57 11.04
N VAL A 309 9.88 -7.89 11.14
CA VAL A 309 10.93 -8.87 11.43
C VAL A 309 12.02 -8.81 10.35
N LEU A 310 11.64 -8.83 9.07
CA LEU A 310 12.57 -8.71 7.95
C LEU A 310 13.34 -7.38 7.98
N GLY A 311 12.68 -6.27 8.34
CA GLY A 311 13.32 -4.97 8.51
C GLY A 311 14.40 -4.98 9.61
N MET A 312 14.13 -5.64 10.73
CA MET A 312 15.10 -5.81 11.82
C MET A 312 16.30 -6.68 11.39
N VAL A 313 16.05 -7.78 10.67
CA VAL A 313 17.10 -8.64 10.11
C VAL A 313 17.97 -7.84 9.14
N LEU A 314 17.35 -7.14 8.18
CA LEU A 314 18.05 -6.32 7.19
C LEU A 314 18.96 -5.30 7.89
N GLN A 315 18.40 -4.51 8.80
CA GLN A 315 19.14 -3.47 9.51
C GLN A 315 20.37 -4.05 10.25
N SER A 316 20.19 -5.19 10.92
CA SER A 316 21.26 -5.84 11.67
C SER A 316 22.35 -6.39 10.75
N ALA A 317 21.94 -7.10 9.69
CA ALA A 317 22.85 -7.75 8.74
C ALA A 317 23.74 -6.75 8.00
N VAL A 318 23.19 -5.60 7.60
CA VAL A 318 23.94 -4.59 6.82
C VAL A 318 24.54 -3.46 7.68
N ASN A 319 24.24 -3.44 8.99
CA ASN A 319 24.62 -2.41 9.94
C ASN A 319 24.28 -0.97 9.47
N LYS A 320 23.11 -0.79 8.84
CA LYS A 320 22.59 0.51 8.36
C LYS A 320 21.08 0.56 8.57
N SER A 321 20.53 1.77 8.59
CA SER A 321 19.07 1.89 8.52
C SER A 321 18.54 1.37 7.18
N ALA A 322 17.31 0.86 7.16
CA ALA A 322 16.68 0.42 5.90
C ALA A 322 16.61 1.56 4.88
N SER A 323 16.40 2.81 5.32
CA SER A 323 16.39 4.00 4.46
C SER A 323 17.76 4.29 3.83
N ASP A 324 18.85 4.17 4.60
CA ASP A 324 20.20 4.39 4.09
C ASP A 324 20.60 3.29 3.10
N TYR A 325 20.26 2.04 3.41
CA TYR A 325 20.54 0.92 2.52
C TYR A 325 19.70 1.02 1.23
N LEU A 326 18.42 1.39 1.32
CA LEU A 326 17.58 1.68 0.16
C LEU A 326 18.17 2.79 -0.71
N ARG A 327 18.60 3.89 -0.07
CA ARG A 327 19.23 5.02 -0.75
C ARG A 327 20.45 4.54 -1.55
N GLU A 328 21.36 3.82 -0.91
CA GLU A 328 22.61 3.38 -1.52
C GLU A 328 22.41 2.35 -2.64
N LYS A 329 21.51 1.37 -2.43
CA LYS A 329 21.41 0.18 -3.30
C LYS A 329 20.38 0.28 -4.40
N VAL A 330 19.37 1.12 -4.23
CA VAL A 330 18.25 1.21 -5.19
C VAL A 330 18.10 2.65 -5.64
N TRP A 331 17.91 3.59 -4.71
CA TRP A 331 17.55 4.96 -5.06
C TRP A 331 18.66 5.68 -5.84
N GLU A 332 19.89 5.66 -5.34
CA GLU A 332 21.05 6.29 -5.99
C GLU A 332 21.47 5.60 -7.29
N PRO A 333 21.46 4.27 -7.42
CA PRO A 333 21.70 3.61 -8.71
C PRO A 333 20.64 3.97 -9.74
N ILE A 334 19.36 3.96 -9.38
CA ILE A 334 18.26 4.39 -10.25
C ILE A 334 18.48 5.86 -10.67
N ARG A 335 19.05 6.71 -9.78
CA ARG A 335 19.46 8.10 -10.11
C ARG A 335 20.65 8.21 -11.07
N ARG A 336 21.56 7.24 -11.10
CA ARG A 336 22.84 7.32 -11.83
C ARG A 336 22.87 6.50 -13.13
N GLY A 337 22.06 5.45 -13.23
CA GLY A 337 22.03 4.54 -14.35
C GLY A 337 20.63 3.97 -14.55
N SER A 338 20.25 3.75 -15.80
CA SER A 338 18.95 3.24 -16.29
C SER A 338 17.76 4.21 -16.20
N GLY A 339 17.44 4.81 -17.36
CA GLY A 339 16.17 4.69 -18.13
C GLY A 339 14.80 4.38 -17.50
N CYS A 340 14.67 4.24 -16.18
CA CYS A 340 13.43 3.99 -15.46
C CYS A 340 13.63 4.50 -14.03
N GLN A 341 12.94 5.56 -13.62
CA GLN A 341 12.84 5.91 -12.21
C GLN A 341 11.39 6.25 -11.87
N LEU A 342 10.87 5.63 -10.81
CA LEU A 342 9.61 6.02 -10.18
C LEU A 342 9.67 7.51 -9.79
N VAL A 343 8.65 8.26 -10.19
CA VAL A 343 8.33 9.56 -9.61
C VAL A 343 7.71 9.28 -8.23
N ASP A 344 8.07 10.11 -7.26
CA ASP A 344 7.88 9.95 -5.80
C ASP A 344 6.53 9.39 -5.33
#